data_AF-A0ABD3SZR9-F1
#
_entry.id   AF-A0ABD3SZR9-F1
#
_cell.length_a   1.000
_cell.length_b   1.000
_cell.length_c   1.000
_cell.angle_alpha   90.00
_cell.angle_beta   90.00
_cell.angle_gamma   90.00
#
_symmetry.space_group_name_H-M   'P 1'
#
loop_
_entity.id
_entity.type
_entity.pdbx_description
1 polymer ?
#
loop_
_entity_poly.entity_id
_entity_poly.type
_entity_poly.pdbx_seq_one_letter_code
_entity_poly.pdbx_strand_id
1 'polypeptide(L)'
;MHTGGYGTLEELLEVITWAQLGIHDKPVGLLNVDGYYNSLLSFIDKAVEERFISPSERHIIVSAPSTKELVNKLEVITFQESTFEMLLA
;
A
#
# COMPACT_ATOMS: atom_id res chain seq x y z
N MET A 1 8.79 20.53 7.63
CA MET A 1 7.88 19.47 7.15
C MET A 1 8.23 18.24 7.97
N HIS A 2 7.41 17.87 8.96
CA HIS A 2 7.68 16.71 9.80
C HIS A 2 7.31 15.45 9.03
N THR A 3 8.16 14.42 9.10
CA THR A 3 7.83 13.08 8.64
C THR A 3 6.52 12.62 9.29
N GLY A 4 5.47 12.40 8.49
CA GLY A 4 4.17 11.92 8.96
C GLY A 4 3.08 13.00 9.17
N GLY A 5 3.36 14.28 8.89
CA GLY A 5 2.34 15.35 8.94
C GLY A 5 1.34 15.31 7.76
N TYR A 6 0.49 16.34 7.66
CA TYR A 6 -0.54 16.41 6.60
C TYR A 6 0.00 16.26 5.17
N GLY A 7 1.15 16.86 4.86
CA GLY A 7 1.76 16.72 3.53
C GLY A 7 2.13 15.27 3.19
N THR A 8 2.74 14.54 4.13
CA THR A 8 3.05 13.11 3.93
C THR A 8 1.79 12.27 3.76
N LEU A 9 0.70 12.60 4.46
CA LEU A 9 -0.57 11.90 4.31
C LEU A 9 -1.22 12.17 2.94
N GLU A 10 -1.15 13.40 2.46
CA GLU A 10 -1.67 13.80 1.16
C GLU A 10 -0.91 13.11 0.02
N GLU A 11 0.42 13.16 0.03
CA GLU A 11 1.28 12.45 -0.94
C GLU A 11 1.01 10.94 -0.93
N LEU A 12 0.82 10.33 0.24
CA LEU A 12 0.50 8.91 0.37
C LEU A 12 -0.84 8.56 -0.30
N LEU A 13 -1.88 9.35 -0.05
CA LEU A 13 -3.20 9.11 -0.63
C LEU A 13 -3.22 9.36 -2.14
N GLU A 14 -2.43 10.31 -2.64
CA GLU A 14 -2.26 10.56 -4.07
C GLU A 14 -1.69 9.33 -4.79
N VAL A 15 -0.58 8.77 -4.29
CA VAL A 15 0.03 7.57 -4.93
C VAL A 15 -0.86 6.33 -4.83
N ILE A 16 -1.63 6.18 -3.75
CA ILE A 16 -2.65 5.12 -3.66
C ILE A 16 -3.73 5.31 -4.72
N THR A 17 -4.18 6.55 -4.94
CA THR A 17 -5.19 6.87 -5.96
C THR A 17 -4.67 6.62 -7.37
N TRP A 18 -3.41 6.91 -7.65
CA TRP A 18 -2.79 6.58 -8.94
C TRP A 18 -2.72 5.08 -9.20
N ALA A 19 -2.38 4.28 -8.18
CA ALA A 19 -2.45 2.83 -8.27
C ALA A 19 -3.88 2.34 -8.54
N GLN A 20 -4.86 2.92 -7.84
CA GLN A 20 -6.27 2.59 -8.02
C GLN A 20 -6.78 2.90 -9.45
N LEU A 21 -6.30 3.99 -10.05
CA LEU A 21 -6.62 4.39 -11.42
C LEU A 21 -5.85 3.62 -12.50
N GLY A 22 -4.93 2.71 -12.11
CA GLY A 22 -4.09 1.97 -13.05
C GLY A 22 -3.02 2.81 -13.74
N ILE A 23 -2.64 3.95 -13.14
CA ILE A 23 -1.53 4.79 -13.66
C ILE A 23 -0.18 4.10 -13.40
N HIS A 24 -0.11 3.28 -12.35
CA HIS A 24 0.98 2.35 -12.12
C HIS A 24 0.49 1.13 -11.32
N ASP A 25 1.20 0.03 -11.43
CA ASP A 25 0.82 -1.22 -10.74
C ASP A 25 1.73 -1.55 -9.53
N LYS A 26 2.62 -0.63 -9.14
CA LYS A 26 3.54 -0.84 -8.01
C LYS A 26 2.80 -0.79 -6.66
N PRO A 27 3.11 -1.69 -5.71
CA PRO A 27 2.60 -1.60 -4.34
C PRO A 27 3.14 -0.36 -3.62
N VAL A 28 2.32 0.21 -2.73
CA VAL A 28 2.66 1.36 -1.89
C VAL A 28 3.09 0.88 -0.50
N GLY A 29 4.37 1.07 -0.17
CA GLY A 29 4.93 0.67 1.12
C GLY A 29 4.67 1.68 2.24
N LEU A 30 4.10 1.22 3.36
CA LEU A 30 3.82 2.04 4.56
C LEU A 30 4.58 1.49 5.77
N LEU A 31 5.67 2.18 6.17
CA LEU A 31 6.43 1.82 7.36
C LEU A 31 5.67 2.25 8.63
N ASN A 32 5.14 1.27 9.36
CA ASN A 32 4.26 1.48 10.52
C ASN A 32 5.02 1.29 11.85
N VAL A 33 5.96 2.19 12.13
CA VAL A 33 6.74 2.17 13.38
C VAL A 33 5.84 2.40 14.58
N ASP A 34 5.97 1.55 15.61
CA ASP A 34 5.20 1.60 16.87
C ASP A 34 3.68 1.73 16.69
N GLY A 35 3.15 1.31 15.53
CA GLY A 35 1.72 1.39 15.23
C GLY A 35 1.19 2.78 14.90
N TYR A 36 2.06 3.74 14.53
CA TYR A 36 1.67 5.12 14.20
C TYR A 36 0.51 5.21 13.19
N TYR A 37 0.50 4.34 12.18
CA TYR A 37 -0.52 4.31 11.11
C TYR A 37 -1.68 3.33 11.38
N ASN A 38 -1.79 2.74 12.58
CA ASN A 38 -2.86 1.77 12.88
C ASN A 38 -4.26 2.37 12.63
N SER A 39 -4.51 3.59 13.09
CA SER A 39 -5.81 4.24 12.89
C SER A 39 -6.13 4.50 11.42
N LEU A 40 -5.13 4.86 10.61
CA LEU A 40 -5.31 5.03 9.16
C LEU A 40 -5.63 3.69 8.49
N LEU A 41 -4.89 2.63 8.82
CA LEU A 41 -5.14 1.29 8.29
C LEU A 41 -6.53 0.79 8.66
N SER A 42 -6.97 0.98 9.91
CA SER A 42 -8.32 0.63 10.35
C SER A 42 -9.41 1.45 9.66
N PHE A 43 -9.16 2.73 9.37
CA PHE A 43 -10.08 3.55 8.57
C PHE A 43 -10.23 2.99 7.15
N ILE A 44 -9.13 2.58 6.52
CA ILE A 44 -9.14 1.99 5.17
C ILE A 44 -9.84 0.62 5.20
N ASP A 45 -9.59 -0.22 6.21
CA ASP A 45 -10.29 -1.49 6.40
C ASP A 45 -11.81 -1.25 6.52
N LYS A 46 -12.22 -0.21 7.26
CA LYS A 46 -13.62 0.16 7.36
C LYS A 46 -14.20 0.64 6.02
N ALA A 47 -13.45 1.40 5.24
CA ALA A 47 -13.88 1.81 3.91
C ALA A 47 -14.07 0.62 2.96
N VAL A 48 -13.29 -0.47 3.12
CA VAL A 48 -13.50 -1.73 2.40
C VAL A 48 -14.78 -2.43 2.87
N GLU A 49 -15.01 -2.54 4.18
CA GLU A 49 -16.24 -3.12 4.74
C GLU A 49 -17.50 -2.40 4.23
N GLU A 50 -17.46 -1.07 4.21
CA GLU A 50 -18.55 -0.20 3.73
C GLU A 50 -18.61 -0.09 2.20
N ARG A 51 -17.75 -0.82 1.47
CA ARG A 51 -17.72 -0.92 0.00
C ARG A 51 -17.40 0.38 -0.72
N PHE A 52 -16.71 1.32 -0.06
CA PHE A 52 -16.11 2.48 -0.71
C PHE A 52 -14.81 2.14 -1.43
N ILE A 53 -14.09 1.12 -0.95
CA ILE A 53 -12.87 0.58 -1.54
C ILE A 53 -13.11 -0.91 -1.83
N SER A 54 -12.71 -1.39 -3.00
CA SER A 54 -12.82 -2.81 -3.32
C SER A 54 -11.80 -3.64 -2.51
N PRO A 55 -12.10 -4.92 -2.20
CA PRO A 55 -11.15 -5.78 -1.52
C PRO A 55 -9.80 -5.93 -2.26
N SER A 56 -9.79 -5.87 -3.59
CA SER A 56 -8.56 -5.90 -4.39
C SER A 56 -7.70 -4.64 -4.20
N GLU A 57 -8.32 -3.46 -4.21
CA GLU A 57 -7.61 -2.19 -4.02
C GLU A 57 -7.02 -2.05 -2.61
N ARG A 58 -7.57 -2.77 -1.63
CA ARG A 58 -6.99 -2.81 -0.27
C ARG A 58 -5.55 -3.30 -0.25
N HIS A 59 -5.16 -4.13 -1.22
CA HIS A 59 -3.83 -4.69 -1.33
C HIS A 59 -2.80 -3.74 -1.95
N ILE A 60 -3.22 -2.57 -2.45
CA ILE A 60 -2.31 -1.51 -2.91
C ILE A 60 -1.34 -1.11 -1.79
N ILE A 61 -1.82 -1.07 -0.54
CA ILE A 61 -1.02 -0.67 0.62
C ILE A 61 -0.43 -1.89 1.31
N VAL A 62 0.90 -1.93 1.37
CA VAL A 62 1.69 -2.94 2.07
C VAL A 62 2.33 -2.30 3.29
N SER A 63 1.99 -2.76 4.49
CA SER A 63 2.57 -2.22 5.72
C SER A 63 3.44 -3.22 6.48
N ALA A 64 4.43 -2.70 7.19
CA ALA A 64 5.28 -3.46 8.10
C ALA A 64 5.89 -2.55 9.18
N PRO A 65 6.22 -3.09 10.36
CA PRO A 65 6.81 -2.31 11.47
C PRO A 65 8.31 -2.02 11.32
N SER A 66 8.99 -2.67 10.36
CA SER A 66 10.42 -2.47 10.13
C SER A 66 10.74 -2.36 8.64
N THR A 67 11.79 -1.61 8.31
CA THR A 67 12.24 -1.43 6.92
C THR A 67 12.58 -2.76 6.26
N LYS A 68 13.26 -3.65 6.98
CA LYS A 68 13.64 -4.97 6.47
C LYS A 68 12.42 -5.79 6.06
N GLU A 69 11.40 -5.83 6.93
CA GLU A 69 10.18 -6.56 6.63
C GLU A 69 9.40 -5.91 5.48
N LEU A 70 9.35 -4.57 5.43
CA LEU A 70 8.67 -3.85 4.36
C LEU A 70 9.30 -4.14 2.99
N VAL A 71 10.63 -4.03 2.89
CA VAL A 71 11.37 -4.31 1.65
C VAL A 71 11.14 -5.75 1.20
N ASN A 72 11.25 -6.72 2.12
CA ASN A 72 10.99 -8.11 1.80
C ASN A 72 9.58 -8.34 1.25
N LYS A 73 8.55 -7.70 1.83
CA LYS A 73 7.16 -7.81 1.35
C LYS A 73 7.00 -7.21 -0.06
N LEU A 74 7.60 -6.05 -0.30
CA LEU A 74 7.54 -5.37 -1.60
C LEU A 74 8.24 -6.18 -2.69
N GLU A 75 9.42 -6.74 -2.41
CA GLU A 75 10.16 -7.59 -3.35
C GLU A 75 9.36 -8.84 -3.73
N VAL A 76 8.78 -9.55 -2.74
CA VAL A 76 7.99 -10.76 -3.00
C VAL A 76 6.83 -10.48 -3.96
N ILE A 77 6.13 -9.36 -3.78
CA ILE A 77 5.01 -8.96 -4.65
C ILE A 77 5.50 -8.72 -6.08
N THR A 78 6.60 -7.97 -6.25
CA THR A 78 7.19 -7.72 -7.57
C THR A 78 7.65 -9.02 -8.26
N PHE A 79 8.18 -9.99 -7.53
CA PHE A 79 8.58 -11.28 -8.09
C PHE A 79 7.38 -12.12 -8.53
N GLN A 80 6.27 -12.11 -7.79
CA GLN A 80 5.06 -12.84 -8.17
C GLN A 80 4.42 -12.28 -9.45
N GLU A 81 4.39 -10.95 -9.62
CA GLU A 81 3.95 -10.34 -10.88
C GLU A 81 4.84 -10.75 -12.05
N SER A 82 6.17 -10.64 -11.90
CA SER A 82 7.12 -11.01 -12.97
C SER A 82 7.04 -12.50 -13.37
N THR A 83 6.77 -13.38 -12.39
CA THR A 83 6.63 -14.82 -12.62
C THR A 83 5.29 -15.13 -13.29
N PHE A 84 4.22 -14.41 -12.95
CA PHE A 84 2.91 -14.56 -13.55
C PHE A 84 2.89 -14.11 -15.02
N GLU A 85 3.49 -12.96 -15.33
CA GLU A 85 3.66 -12.47 -16.71
C GLU A 85 4.49 -13.44 -17.57
N MET A 86 5.56 -14.01 -17.00
CA MET A 86 6.38 -15.02 -17.70
C MET A 86 5.66 -16.35 -17.93
N LEU A 87 4.65 -16.70 -17.12
CA LEU A 87 3.82 -17.90 -17.31
C LEU A 87 2.69 -17.70 -18.33
N LEU A 88 2.36 -16.46 -18.66
CA LEU A 88 1.31 -16.09 -19.62
C LEU A 88 1.85 -15.70 -21.01
N ALA A 89 3.18 -15.58 -21.16
CA ALA A 89 3.89 -15.36 -22.43
C ALA A 89 4.32 -16.68 -23.09
#